data_AF-A0A976IHC3-F1
#
_entry.id   AF-A0A976IHC3-F1
#
_cell.length_a   1.000
_cell.length_b   1.000
_cell.length_c   1.000
_cell.angle_alpha   90.00
_cell.angle_beta   90.00
_cell.angle_gamma   90.00
#
_symmetry.space_group_name_H-M   'P 1'
#
loop_
_entity.id
_entity.type
_entity.pdbx_description
1 polymer ?
#
loop_
_entity_poly.entity_id
_entity_poly.type
_entity_poly.pdbx_seq_one_letter_code
_entity_poly.pdbx_strand_id
1 'polypeptide(L)'
;MVKVSRTPLAMIALAWSCLQFASSAEDLCSITPSSYTMAKTTHPHLASALTTIEQYAIVAWYTDRTSEADRSAMLSSITTDCSEDSRMTIAVYGIPNKDCNAGLSTSGSVQSTTDYESFLSTLSTAVKDRKVLYIIEPDAVGLLAENGCGQSSGYLDNLKIAIATLSANPNAELYVDVGYWFLADPTKAAEVAAIIKELGASGSLKGIAINTSNYRSNDECITYCNNFQAAMGSSTMTCIIDTSRNYNGSPTSDWCNVKTAGIGKPPTSETGISNIDYFMWVKPPGESDGICTNTMYSTASLTGVQAGAFYEEGFKALWDQGYFASEQSMAGNSTDNANQSSSQAGAEVVGSDLNQTSIGQNSDFAQYVGTVAPVDIDSPDNTTTTPPLPILTPNATDVPSNATDSKPATSLTTPPLPIVKPNATDAPSNATNSQPTTTPLTPILTPNATDAPSTVTNLQPTASTTAISFTNASSSGNANLNTACKAKMRSRKL
;
A
#
# COMPACT_ATOMS: atom_id res chain seq x y z
N MET A 1 20.14 56.67 -52.88
CA MET A 1 20.09 55.28 -52.39
C MET A 1 20.64 55.28 -50.96
N VAL A 2 19.77 55.19 -49.96
CA VAL A 2 20.16 55.15 -48.54
C VAL A 2 19.97 53.72 -48.03
N LYS A 3 21.02 53.17 -47.43
CA LYS A 3 21.09 51.83 -46.81
C LYS A 3 20.18 51.77 -45.59
N VAL A 4 19.34 50.73 -45.53
CA VAL A 4 18.62 50.32 -44.32
C VAL A 4 19.51 49.36 -43.53
N SER A 5 19.81 49.73 -42.28
CA SER A 5 20.37 48.87 -41.24
C SER A 5 19.27 48.58 -40.22
N ARG A 6 19.07 47.30 -39.91
CA ARG A 6 18.27 46.64 -38.84
C ARG A 6 18.04 45.21 -39.35
N THR A 7 18.36 44.09 -38.70
CA THR A 7 18.36 43.76 -37.27
C THR A 7 18.89 42.31 -37.14
N PRO A 8 19.80 41.96 -36.22
CA PRO A 8 20.02 40.57 -35.80
C PRO A 8 19.62 40.42 -34.33
N LEU A 9 18.33 40.61 -34.00
CA LEU A 9 17.83 40.36 -32.64
C LEU A 9 16.63 39.40 -32.58
N ALA A 10 16.05 39.04 -33.72
CA ALA A 10 14.85 38.18 -33.75
C ALA A 10 15.15 36.67 -33.67
N MET A 11 16.40 36.24 -33.92
CA MET A 11 16.73 34.80 -33.96
C MET A 11 17.22 34.21 -32.64
N ILE A 12 17.53 35.02 -31.62
CA ILE A 12 17.94 34.51 -30.30
C ILE A 12 16.71 34.23 -29.41
N ALA A 13 15.58 34.91 -29.63
CA ALA A 13 14.37 34.73 -28.82
C ALA A 13 13.58 33.43 -29.12
N LEU A 14 13.69 32.88 -30.34
CA LEU A 14 13.04 31.61 -30.70
C LEU A 14 13.83 30.34 -30.28
N ALA A 15 15.12 30.47 -29.95
CA ALA A 15 15.91 29.33 -29.49
C ALA A 15 15.79 29.08 -27.97
N TRP A 16 15.24 30.03 -27.22
CA TRP A 16 15.02 29.92 -25.78
C TRP A 16 13.62 29.45 -25.37
N SER A 17 12.69 29.34 -26.33
CA SER A 17 11.30 28.93 -26.08
C SER A 17 11.06 27.41 -26.27
N CYS A 18 12.08 26.64 -26.65
CA CYS A 18 11.99 25.19 -26.87
C CYS A 18 12.87 24.34 -25.93
N LEU A 19 13.37 24.89 -24.82
CA LEU A 19 13.64 24.06 -23.64
C LEU A 19 12.31 23.75 -22.98
N GLN A 20 11.50 22.92 -23.65
CA GLN A 20 10.52 22.14 -22.94
C GLN A 20 11.32 21.33 -21.92
N PHE A 21 11.04 21.54 -20.64
CA PHE A 21 11.40 20.58 -19.62
C PHE A 21 10.77 19.27 -20.06
N ALA A 22 11.54 18.42 -20.74
CA ALA A 22 11.31 17.00 -20.71
C ALA A 22 11.48 16.66 -19.24
N SER A 23 10.39 16.74 -18.49
CA SER A 23 10.23 16.08 -17.21
C SER A 23 10.49 14.62 -17.51
N SER A 24 11.74 14.17 -17.37
CA SER A 24 12.03 12.75 -17.39
C SER A 24 11.11 12.11 -16.35
N ALA A 25 10.48 11.00 -16.71
CA ALA A 25 9.81 10.14 -15.73
C ALA A 25 10.69 10.04 -14.49
N GLU A 26 10.09 10.22 -13.31
CA GLU A 26 10.85 9.97 -12.10
C GLU A 26 11.11 8.48 -11.98
N ASP A 27 12.39 8.12 -11.83
CA ASP A 27 12.81 6.75 -11.67
C ASP A 27 12.44 6.26 -10.27
N LEU A 28 11.45 5.38 -10.19
CA LEU A 28 11.09 4.66 -8.97
C LEU A 28 12.12 3.56 -8.70
N CYS A 29 12.49 3.38 -7.44
CA CYS A 29 13.41 2.34 -7.02
C CYS A 29 12.92 1.61 -5.77
N SER A 30 13.18 0.31 -5.73
CA SER A 30 12.97 -0.52 -4.57
C SER A 30 13.89 -1.73 -4.58
N ILE A 31 13.68 -2.66 -3.65
CA ILE A 31 14.41 -3.93 -3.57
C ILE A 31 13.54 -5.09 -4.04
N THR A 32 14.19 -6.15 -4.54
CA THR A 32 13.50 -7.36 -4.96
C THR A 32 12.80 -8.04 -3.77
N PRO A 33 11.52 -8.44 -3.92
CA PRO A 33 10.84 -9.29 -2.94
C PRO A 33 11.66 -10.53 -2.58
N SER A 34 11.85 -10.83 -1.29
CA SER A 34 12.68 -11.96 -0.88
C SER A 34 12.06 -13.30 -1.30
N SER A 35 10.74 -13.34 -1.45
CA SER A 35 9.97 -14.48 -1.97
C SER A 35 10.41 -14.91 -3.39
N TYR A 36 10.86 -13.96 -4.23
CA TYR A 36 11.21 -14.23 -5.63
C TYR A 36 12.51 -15.01 -5.79
N THR A 37 13.49 -14.79 -4.90
CA THR A 37 14.78 -15.50 -4.98
C THR A 37 14.58 -17.00 -4.82
N MET A 38 13.79 -17.41 -3.83
CA MET A 38 13.44 -18.82 -3.64
C MET A 38 12.54 -19.32 -4.77
N ALA A 39 11.54 -18.54 -5.18
CA ALA A 39 10.63 -18.90 -6.26
C ALA A 39 11.33 -19.23 -7.58
N LYS A 40 12.36 -18.46 -7.96
CA LYS A 40 13.17 -18.75 -9.17
C LYS A 40 13.93 -20.09 -9.07
N THR A 41 14.26 -20.51 -7.86
CA THR A 41 14.97 -21.77 -7.60
C THR A 41 13.99 -22.95 -7.57
N THR A 42 12.83 -22.80 -6.91
CA THR A 42 11.82 -23.86 -6.77
C THR A 42 10.95 -24.01 -8.01
N HIS A 43 10.75 -22.94 -8.79
CA HIS A 43 9.94 -22.90 -10.01
C HIS A 43 10.73 -22.32 -11.19
N PRO A 44 11.76 -23.03 -11.71
CA PRO A 44 12.66 -22.50 -12.73
C PRO A 44 11.97 -22.13 -14.04
N HIS A 45 10.81 -22.71 -14.35
CA HIS A 45 10.01 -22.33 -15.53
C HIS A 45 9.39 -20.92 -15.40
N LEU A 46 9.25 -20.38 -14.19
CA LEU A 46 8.81 -19.01 -13.94
C LEU A 46 9.97 -18.00 -13.92
N ALA A 47 11.22 -18.45 -13.96
CA ALA A 47 12.38 -17.59 -13.72
C ALA A 47 12.48 -16.42 -14.69
N SER A 48 12.16 -16.62 -15.97
CA SER A 48 12.17 -15.53 -16.97
C SER A 48 11.10 -14.48 -16.68
N ALA A 49 9.91 -14.89 -16.26
CA ALA A 49 8.82 -13.98 -15.90
C ALA A 49 9.16 -13.20 -14.62
N LEU A 50 9.70 -13.88 -13.60
CA LEU A 50 10.17 -13.26 -12.37
C LEU A 50 11.29 -12.25 -12.63
N THR A 51 12.30 -12.60 -13.43
CA THR A 51 13.37 -11.67 -13.83
C THR A 51 12.86 -10.47 -14.62
N THR A 52 11.76 -10.62 -15.36
CA THR A 52 11.13 -9.51 -16.09
C THR A 52 10.49 -8.51 -15.12
N ILE A 53 9.68 -8.99 -14.17
CA ILE A 53 9.01 -8.09 -13.22
C ILE A 53 9.98 -7.49 -12.19
N GLU A 54 11.09 -8.17 -11.89
CA GLU A 54 12.19 -7.63 -11.06
C GLU A 54 12.87 -6.40 -11.67
N GLN A 55 12.65 -6.09 -12.95
CA GLN A 55 13.15 -4.85 -13.56
C GLN A 55 12.36 -3.61 -13.14
N TYR A 56 11.23 -3.78 -12.47
CA TYR A 56 10.35 -2.70 -12.04
C TYR A 56 10.33 -2.56 -10.51
N ALA A 57 10.05 -1.34 -10.04
CA ALA A 57 9.96 -1.06 -8.60
C ALA A 57 8.71 -1.71 -7.98
N ILE A 58 8.92 -2.81 -7.25
CA ILE A 58 7.92 -3.42 -6.37
C ILE A 58 8.12 -2.83 -4.98
N VAL A 59 7.09 -2.23 -4.39
CA VAL A 59 7.22 -1.48 -3.13
C VAL A 59 7.80 -2.35 -2.02
N ALA A 60 8.80 -1.82 -1.30
CA ALA A 60 9.38 -2.50 -0.16
C ALA A 60 8.52 -2.27 1.09
N TRP A 61 8.13 -3.35 1.76
CA TRP A 61 7.29 -3.29 2.95
C TRP A 61 8.15 -3.11 4.21
N TYR A 62 8.07 -1.94 4.83
CA TYR A 62 8.63 -1.67 6.15
C TYR A 62 7.57 -2.03 7.20
N THR A 63 7.66 -3.24 7.74
CA THR A 63 6.67 -3.78 8.68
C THR A 63 7.29 -4.19 10.02
N ASP A 64 6.50 -4.07 11.08
CA ASP A 64 6.82 -4.54 12.42
C ASP A 64 6.63 -6.05 12.62
N ARG A 65 6.17 -6.77 11.58
CA ARG A 65 5.94 -8.23 11.59
C ARG A 65 7.15 -9.07 11.23
N THR A 66 8.20 -8.43 10.72
CA THR A 66 9.52 -9.05 10.56
C THR A 66 10.38 -8.76 11.78
N SER A 67 11.47 -9.51 11.95
CA SER A 67 12.44 -9.22 13.00
C SER A 67 13.08 -7.83 12.82
N GLU A 68 13.61 -7.27 13.90
CA GLU A 68 14.36 -6.01 13.84
C GLU A 68 15.57 -6.12 12.90
N ALA A 69 16.21 -7.29 12.85
CA ALA A 69 17.34 -7.57 11.96
C ALA A 69 16.91 -7.53 10.48
N ASP A 70 15.81 -8.19 10.11
CA ASP A 70 15.30 -8.20 8.73
C ASP A 70 14.86 -6.81 8.30
N ARG A 71 14.21 -6.07 9.20
CA ARG A 71 13.79 -4.69 8.96
C ARG A 71 14.98 -3.75 8.76
N SER A 72 16.03 -3.92 9.57
CA SER A 72 17.28 -3.16 9.40
C SER A 72 18.01 -3.53 8.11
N ALA A 73 17.99 -4.80 7.73
CA ALA A 73 18.55 -5.27 6.46
C ALA A 73 17.79 -4.68 5.26
N MET A 74 16.45 -4.66 5.31
CA MET A 74 15.61 -4.02 4.30
C MET A 74 15.99 -2.54 4.12
N LEU A 75 16.07 -1.78 5.22
CA LEU A 75 16.46 -0.37 5.19
C LEU A 75 17.88 -0.18 4.63
N SER A 76 18.82 -1.02 5.06
CA SER A 76 20.19 -0.97 4.53
C SER A 76 20.24 -1.25 3.03
N SER A 77 19.51 -2.27 2.55
CA SER A 77 19.49 -2.63 1.14
C SER A 77 18.85 -1.55 0.29
N ILE A 78 17.65 -1.06 0.65
CA ILE A 78 16.99 -0.04 -0.17
C ILE A 78 17.78 1.28 -0.20
N THR A 79 18.40 1.66 0.92
CA THR A 79 19.23 2.88 0.96
C THR A 79 20.60 2.71 0.30
N THR A 80 21.06 1.48 0.03
CA THR A 80 22.32 1.23 -0.68
C THR A 80 22.09 1.02 -2.17
N ASP A 81 21.06 0.26 -2.53
CA ASP A 81 20.80 -0.19 -3.90
C ASP A 81 20.10 0.89 -4.73
N CYS A 82 19.26 1.72 -4.10
CA CYS A 82 18.66 2.86 -4.77
C CYS A 82 19.64 4.04 -4.83
N SER A 83 19.78 4.63 -6.02
CA SER A 83 20.59 5.83 -6.23
C SER A 83 19.97 7.07 -5.58
N GLU A 84 20.77 8.10 -5.30
CA GLU A 84 20.28 9.37 -4.75
C GLU A 84 19.27 10.10 -5.66
N ASP A 85 19.34 9.87 -6.97
CA ASP A 85 18.46 10.52 -7.94
C ASP A 85 17.09 9.83 -8.09
N SER A 86 17.03 8.53 -7.78
CA SER A 86 15.81 7.71 -7.82
C SER A 86 14.97 7.84 -6.55
N ARG A 87 13.64 7.76 -6.68
CA ARG A 87 12.71 7.79 -5.54
C ARG A 87 12.52 6.39 -4.98
N MET A 88 12.96 6.16 -3.75
CA MET A 88 12.67 4.92 -3.03
C MET A 88 11.17 4.77 -2.79
N THR A 89 10.61 3.57 -2.94
CA THR A 89 9.19 3.31 -2.68
C THR A 89 9.02 2.36 -1.50
N ILE A 90 8.37 2.83 -0.43
CA ILE A 90 8.22 2.10 0.84
C ILE A 90 6.75 2.11 1.29
N ALA A 91 6.21 0.94 1.61
CA ALA A 91 4.96 0.81 2.35
C ALA A 91 5.28 0.75 3.84
N VAL A 92 4.71 1.67 4.63
CA VAL A 92 4.85 1.70 6.09
C VAL A 92 3.66 0.93 6.66
N TYR A 93 3.94 -0.17 7.36
CA TYR A 93 2.89 -1.05 7.88
C TYR A 93 3.24 -1.57 9.28
N GLY A 94 2.98 -0.74 10.28
CA GLY A 94 3.31 -1.03 11.67
C GLY A 94 2.46 -0.29 12.70
N ILE A 95 1.29 0.24 12.32
CA ILE A 95 0.40 0.91 13.28
C ILE A 95 -0.02 -0.07 14.41
N PRO A 96 -0.07 0.36 15.68
CA PRO A 96 -0.52 -0.51 16.77
C PRO A 96 -1.98 -0.90 16.58
N ASN A 97 -2.34 -2.11 17.00
CA ASN A 97 -3.68 -2.69 16.80
C ASN A 97 -4.13 -2.73 15.31
N LYS A 98 -3.18 -2.88 14.38
CA LYS A 98 -3.47 -2.98 12.94
C LYS A 98 -4.38 -4.16 12.60
N ASP A 99 -5.02 -4.07 11.43
CA ASP A 99 -5.98 -5.05 10.94
C ASP A 99 -7.05 -5.42 11.98
N CYS A 100 -7.63 -4.38 12.58
CA CYS A 100 -8.61 -4.53 13.66
C CYS A 100 -9.96 -5.15 13.22
N ASN A 101 -10.14 -5.42 11.92
CA ASN A 101 -11.38 -5.98 11.38
C ASN A 101 -11.21 -7.41 10.84
N ALA A 102 -10.24 -7.66 9.93
CA ALA A 102 -10.06 -9.00 9.37
C ALA A 102 -9.24 -9.90 10.31
N GLY A 103 -8.38 -9.32 11.14
CA GLY A 103 -7.65 -10.03 12.18
C GLY A 103 -6.49 -10.88 11.68
N LEU A 104 -6.25 -10.90 10.38
CA LEU A 104 -5.23 -11.74 9.72
C LEU A 104 -3.83 -11.20 9.96
N SER A 105 -3.71 -9.90 10.22
CA SER A 105 -2.44 -9.21 10.30
C SER A 105 -2.12 -8.61 11.66
N THR A 106 -2.74 -9.10 12.74
CA THR A 106 -2.76 -8.41 14.04
C THR A 106 -1.47 -8.52 14.87
N SER A 107 -0.58 -9.48 14.59
CA SER A 107 0.70 -9.57 15.32
C SER A 107 1.70 -8.48 14.93
N GLY A 108 2.78 -8.34 15.70
CA GLY A 108 3.92 -7.50 15.35
C GLY A 108 4.66 -6.97 16.56
N SER A 109 5.77 -6.28 16.32
CA SER A 109 6.60 -5.70 17.39
C SER A 109 6.08 -4.35 17.91
N VAL A 110 5.23 -3.65 17.17
CA VAL A 110 4.66 -2.37 17.60
C VAL A 110 3.35 -2.60 18.35
N GLN A 111 3.34 -2.32 19.64
CA GLN A 111 2.19 -2.61 20.53
C GLN A 111 1.59 -1.35 21.15
N SER A 112 2.24 -0.20 20.98
CA SER A 112 1.83 1.08 21.55
C SER A 112 2.21 2.25 20.65
N THR A 113 1.67 3.43 20.93
CA THR A 113 2.07 4.68 20.25
C THR A 113 3.56 4.97 20.42
N THR A 114 4.14 4.72 21.61
CA THR A 114 5.58 4.91 21.84
C THR A 114 6.44 3.97 20.99
N ASP A 115 6.00 2.71 20.81
CA ASP A 115 6.69 1.78 19.93
C ASP A 115 6.60 2.25 18.47
N TYR A 116 5.44 2.79 18.08
CA TYR A 116 5.20 3.31 16.73
C TYR A 116 6.05 4.55 16.41
N GLU A 117 6.17 5.49 17.36
CA GLU A 117 7.10 6.62 17.25
C GLU A 117 8.54 6.15 17.05
N SER A 118 8.96 5.13 17.81
CA SER A 118 10.30 4.54 17.68
C SER A 118 10.49 3.86 16.32
N PHE A 119 9.49 3.09 15.88
CA PHE A 119 9.46 2.41 14.57
C PHE A 119 9.58 3.39 13.40
N LEU A 120 8.85 4.50 13.44
CA LEU A 120 8.90 5.57 12.44
C LEU A 120 10.23 6.35 12.50
N SER A 121 10.76 6.58 13.70
CA SER A 121 12.04 7.26 13.91
C SER A 121 13.19 6.47 13.27
N THR A 122 13.21 5.14 13.41
CA THR A 122 14.19 4.28 12.72
C THR A 122 14.11 4.42 11.20
N LEU A 123 12.90 4.39 10.62
CA LEU A 123 12.68 4.58 9.18
C LEU A 123 13.18 5.95 8.71
N SER A 124 12.73 7.02 9.39
CA SER A 124 13.09 8.40 9.06
C SER A 124 14.61 8.63 9.16
N THR A 125 15.26 8.07 10.18
CA THR A 125 16.72 8.16 10.36
C THR A 125 17.51 7.44 9.27
N ALA A 126 17.01 6.29 8.78
CA ALA A 126 17.66 5.55 7.72
C ALA A 126 17.52 6.26 6.36
N VAL A 127 16.32 6.76 6.05
CA VAL A 127 16.02 7.42 4.77
C VAL A 127 16.56 8.86 4.71
N LYS A 128 16.61 9.58 5.84
CA LYS A 128 17.07 10.97 5.92
C LYS A 128 16.34 11.87 4.91
N ASP A 129 17.08 12.72 4.19
CA ASP A 129 16.55 13.63 3.18
C ASP A 129 16.49 13.00 1.78
N ARG A 130 16.64 11.67 1.64
CA ARG A 130 16.60 11.03 0.31
C ARG A 130 15.21 11.09 -0.30
N LYS A 131 15.11 11.08 -1.63
CA LYS A 131 13.83 10.99 -2.33
C LYS A 131 13.13 9.68 -1.97
N VAL A 132 11.91 9.80 -1.44
CA VAL A 132 11.11 8.65 -1.02
C VAL A 132 9.63 8.89 -1.29
N LEU A 133 8.90 7.84 -1.63
CA LEU A 133 7.45 7.76 -1.65
C LEU A 133 7.02 6.80 -0.54
N TYR A 134 6.21 7.28 0.39
CA TYR A 134 5.61 6.48 1.44
C TYR A 134 4.14 6.21 1.14
N ILE A 135 3.78 4.93 1.13
CA ILE A 135 2.39 4.47 1.27
C ILE A 135 2.18 4.20 2.76
N ILE A 136 1.32 4.98 3.41
CA ILE A 136 1.17 4.97 4.86
C ILE A 136 0.01 4.09 5.25
N GLU A 137 0.32 3.05 6.04
CA GLU A 137 -0.59 2.18 6.78
C GLU A 137 -1.79 1.69 5.94
N PRO A 138 -1.55 0.75 5.01
CA PRO A 138 -2.60 0.02 4.31
C PRO A 138 -3.82 -0.33 5.20
N ASP A 139 -5.02 -0.08 4.67
CA ASP A 139 -6.34 -0.23 5.28
C ASP A 139 -6.69 0.74 6.43
N ALA A 140 -5.75 1.49 7.00
CA ALA A 140 -5.99 2.23 8.23
C ALA A 140 -7.10 3.29 8.10
N VAL A 141 -7.12 4.11 7.04
CA VAL A 141 -8.18 5.13 6.86
C VAL A 141 -9.52 4.48 6.56
N GLY A 142 -9.53 3.40 5.77
CA GLY A 142 -10.76 2.67 5.46
C GLY A 142 -11.40 2.04 6.69
N LEU A 143 -10.59 1.58 7.65
CA LEU A 143 -11.03 1.02 8.93
C LEU A 143 -11.33 2.09 10.00
N LEU A 144 -10.88 3.33 9.78
CA LEU A 144 -11.18 4.48 10.62
C LEU A 144 -12.51 5.15 10.23
N ALA A 145 -12.86 5.14 8.94
CA ALA A 145 -14.13 5.66 8.44
C ALA A 145 -15.35 4.94 9.05
N GLU A 146 -16.53 5.58 9.03
CA GLU A 146 -17.81 5.07 9.57
C GLU A 146 -17.81 4.68 11.08
N ASN A 147 -16.91 5.24 11.90
CA ASN A 147 -16.66 4.77 13.28
C ASN A 147 -16.25 3.28 13.33
N GLY A 148 -15.50 2.84 12.33
CA GLY A 148 -14.92 1.51 12.28
C GLY A 148 -13.93 1.26 13.43
N CYS A 149 -13.41 0.04 13.52
CA CYS A 149 -12.54 -0.39 14.60
C CYS A 149 -11.29 0.49 14.77
N GLY A 150 -10.84 1.17 13.70
CA GLY A 150 -9.70 2.09 13.71
C GLY A 150 -9.85 3.24 14.70
N GLN A 151 -11.08 3.67 15.00
CA GLN A 151 -11.33 4.73 15.98
C GLN A 151 -10.94 4.29 17.39
N SER A 152 -11.44 3.13 17.84
CA SER A 152 -11.09 2.55 19.14
C SER A 152 -9.63 2.08 19.22
N SER A 153 -9.03 1.75 18.07
CA SER A 153 -7.63 1.32 17.96
C SER A 153 -6.63 2.47 17.93
N GLY A 154 -7.09 3.73 17.94
CA GLY A 154 -6.23 4.92 17.95
C GLY A 154 -5.53 5.20 16.62
N TYR A 155 -6.13 4.80 15.49
CA TYR A 155 -5.49 4.97 14.18
C TYR A 155 -5.28 6.44 13.82
N LEU A 156 -6.27 7.31 14.08
CA LEU A 156 -6.18 8.71 13.72
C LEU A 156 -4.96 9.40 14.35
N ASP A 157 -4.73 9.21 15.65
CA ASP A 157 -3.63 9.86 16.35
C ASP A 157 -2.27 9.30 15.91
N ASN A 158 -2.16 7.99 15.70
CA ASN A 158 -0.93 7.39 15.19
C ASN A 158 -0.65 7.80 13.73
N LEU A 159 -1.67 7.92 12.87
CA LEU A 159 -1.50 8.42 11.50
C LEU A 159 -0.99 9.86 11.47
N LYS A 160 -1.46 10.72 12.38
CA LYS A 160 -0.93 12.09 12.53
C LYS A 160 0.56 12.08 12.88
N ILE A 161 0.98 11.19 13.79
CA ILE A 161 2.39 11.01 14.16
C ILE A 161 3.21 10.56 12.94
N ALA A 162 2.70 9.61 12.15
CA ALA A 162 3.36 9.13 10.93
C ALA A 162 3.59 10.27 9.93
N ILE A 163 2.55 11.08 9.66
CA ILE A 163 2.64 12.21 8.73
C ILE A 163 3.62 13.26 9.24
N ALA A 164 3.53 13.65 10.51
CA ALA A 164 4.44 14.63 11.10
C ALA A 164 5.90 14.15 11.04
N THR A 165 6.15 12.88 11.35
CA THR A 165 7.50 12.31 11.38
C THR A 165 8.11 12.14 10.00
N LEU A 166 7.34 11.59 9.05
CA LEU A 166 7.86 11.24 7.72
C LEU A 166 7.92 12.44 6.78
N SER A 167 7.01 13.42 6.93
CA SER A 167 7.05 14.66 6.14
C SER A 167 8.14 15.64 6.57
N ALA A 168 8.86 15.35 7.67
CA ALA A 168 10.05 16.12 8.04
C ALA A 168 11.17 16.01 6.98
N ASN A 169 11.19 14.93 6.20
CA ASN A 169 12.02 14.83 5.00
C ASN A 169 11.39 15.69 3.88
N PRO A 170 12.06 16.79 3.44
CA PRO A 170 11.50 17.69 2.42
C PRO A 170 11.38 17.08 1.03
N ASN A 171 12.00 15.92 0.79
CA ASN A 171 11.95 15.18 -0.47
C ASN A 171 10.97 14.01 -0.42
N ALA A 172 10.25 13.80 0.70
CA ALA A 172 9.28 12.73 0.84
C ALA A 172 7.94 13.08 0.19
N GLU A 173 7.36 12.12 -0.53
CA GLU A 173 5.98 12.15 -1.01
C GLU A 173 5.15 11.15 -0.21
N LEU A 174 4.11 11.63 0.48
CA LEU A 174 3.29 10.81 1.35
C LEU A 174 1.92 10.61 0.71
N TYR A 175 1.49 9.35 0.65
CA TYR A 175 0.14 8.93 0.27
C TYR A 175 -0.39 8.02 1.37
N VAL A 176 -1.48 8.43 2.02
CA VAL A 176 -2.13 7.59 3.03
C VAL A 176 -3.05 6.60 2.34
N ASP A 177 -2.98 5.33 2.70
CA ASP A 177 -3.84 4.31 2.12
C ASP A 177 -5.29 4.43 2.61
N VAL A 178 -6.23 4.24 1.69
CA VAL A 178 -7.67 4.33 1.99
C VAL A 178 -8.44 3.08 1.54
N GLY A 179 -7.76 2.01 1.14
CA GLY A 179 -8.37 0.89 0.44
C GLY A 179 -9.02 1.33 -0.89
N TYR A 180 -10.33 1.15 -1.03
CA TYR A 180 -11.09 1.72 -2.15
C TYR A 180 -12.60 1.87 -1.87
N TRP A 181 -13.17 1.07 -0.97
CA TRP A 181 -14.62 0.85 -0.87
C TRP A 181 -15.42 2.10 -0.51
N PHE A 182 -14.88 3.00 0.33
CA PHE A 182 -15.52 4.29 0.63
C PHE A 182 -15.52 5.25 -0.56
N LEU A 183 -14.58 5.12 -1.48
CA LEU A 183 -14.50 5.96 -2.67
C LEU A 183 -15.32 5.40 -3.84
N ALA A 184 -15.68 4.11 -3.79
CA ALA A 184 -16.57 3.47 -4.74
C ALA A 184 -18.00 4.02 -4.65
N ASP A 185 -18.43 4.44 -3.46
CA ASP A 185 -19.66 5.19 -3.25
C ASP A 185 -19.34 6.69 -3.11
N PRO A 186 -19.70 7.55 -4.09
CA PRO A 186 -19.40 8.99 -4.01
C PRO A 186 -20.07 9.68 -2.81
N THR A 187 -21.14 9.11 -2.24
CA THR A 187 -21.79 9.66 -1.05
C THR A 187 -20.98 9.45 0.23
N LYS A 188 -20.10 8.44 0.23
CA LYS A 188 -19.22 8.08 1.35
C LYS A 188 -17.83 8.72 1.26
N ALA A 189 -17.43 9.23 0.09
CA ALA A 189 -16.13 9.87 -0.12
C ALA A 189 -15.86 11.07 0.81
N ALA A 190 -16.91 11.74 1.31
CA ALA A 190 -16.80 12.83 2.28
C ALA A 190 -16.22 12.40 3.62
N GLU A 191 -16.42 11.14 4.04
CA GLU A 191 -15.86 10.60 5.29
C GLU A 191 -14.34 10.47 5.19
N VAL A 192 -13.86 9.91 4.08
CA VAL A 192 -12.42 9.83 3.78
C VAL A 192 -11.83 11.24 3.69
N ALA A 193 -12.48 12.15 2.97
CA ALA A 193 -12.01 13.52 2.81
C ALA A 193 -11.89 14.26 4.15
N ALA A 194 -12.79 14.04 5.11
CA ALA A 194 -12.71 14.63 6.44
C ALA A 194 -11.46 14.14 7.20
N ILE A 195 -11.19 12.84 7.18
CA ILE A 195 -10.00 12.23 7.79
C ILE A 195 -8.73 12.79 7.14
N ILE A 196 -8.65 12.80 5.80
CA ILE A 196 -7.47 13.29 5.07
C ILE A 196 -7.21 14.77 5.33
N LYS A 197 -8.25 15.61 5.50
CA LYS A 197 -8.09 17.02 5.90
C LYS A 197 -7.46 17.15 7.28
N GLU A 198 -7.88 16.32 8.23
CA GLU A 198 -7.33 16.33 9.58
C GLU A 198 -5.87 15.84 9.60
N LEU A 199 -5.57 14.78 8.85
CA LEU A 199 -4.23 14.25 8.67
C LEU A 199 -3.28 15.24 7.98
N GLY A 200 -3.75 15.93 6.95
CA GLY A 200 -2.99 16.96 6.24
C GLY A 200 -2.65 18.19 7.10
N ALA A 201 -3.28 18.37 8.26
CA ALA A 201 -2.90 19.41 9.22
C ALA A 201 -1.65 19.05 10.04
N SER A 202 -1.21 17.78 10.00
CA SER A 202 -0.05 17.31 10.76
C SER A 202 1.27 17.36 9.98
N GLY A 203 1.24 17.62 8.67
CA GLY A 203 2.45 17.69 7.85
C GLY A 203 2.16 17.68 6.36
N SER A 204 3.21 17.64 5.53
CA SER A 204 3.05 17.58 4.08
C SER A 204 2.47 16.22 3.66
N LEU A 205 1.31 16.26 2.99
CA LEU A 205 0.62 15.09 2.47
C LEU A 205 0.25 15.35 1.01
N LYS A 206 0.65 14.46 0.10
CA LYS A 206 0.45 14.63 -1.34
C LYS A 206 -0.90 14.09 -1.80
N GLY A 207 -1.39 13.04 -1.14
CA GLY A 207 -2.74 12.54 -1.35
C GLY A 207 -2.97 11.15 -0.78
N ILE A 208 -3.58 10.26 -1.56
CA ILE A 208 -4.01 8.94 -1.11
C ILE A 208 -3.49 7.79 -1.99
N ALA A 209 -3.31 6.62 -1.38
CA ALA A 209 -3.09 5.37 -2.09
C ALA A 209 -4.42 4.60 -2.18
N ILE A 210 -4.74 4.11 -3.39
CA ILE A 210 -5.97 3.38 -3.67
C ILE A 210 -5.60 2.01 -4.24
N ASN A 211 -6.46 1.03 -3.96
CA ASN A 211 -6.40 -0.32 -4.52
C ASN A 211 -5.21 -1.17 -4.01
N THR A 212 -4.53 -0.75 -2.93
CA THR A 212 -3.45 -1.53 -2.32
C THR A 212 -3.90 -2.98 -2.09
N SER A 213 -3.13 -3.91 -2.64
CA SER A 213 -3.41 -5.35 -2.60
C SER A 213 -4.77 -5.77 -3.18
N ASN A 214 -5.45 -4.93 -3.94
CA ASN A 214 -6.75 -5.19 -4.54
C ASN A 214 -6.69 -5.27 -6.07
N TYR A 215 -7.87 -5.42 -6.67
CA TYR A 215 -8.03 -5.80 -8.09
C TYR A 215 -8.92 -4.83 -8.86
N ARG A 216 -9.20 -3.62 -8.35
CA ARG A 216 -10.05 -2.64 -9.07
C ARG A 216 -9.33 -2.15 -10.31
N SER A 217 -10.04 -2.11 -11.44
CA SER A 217 -9.48 -1.64 -12.71
C SER A 217 -9.01 -0.18 -12.62
N ASN A 218 -8.14 0.22 -13.54
CA ASN A 218 -7.67 1.60 -13.59
C ASN A 218 -8.83 2.59 -13.76
N ASP A 219 -9.83 2.28 -14.59
CA ASP A 219 -10.98 3.16 -14.83
C ASP A 219 -11.84 3.35 -13.56
N GLU A 220 -12.04 2.29 -12.78
CA GLU A 220 -12.66 2.37 -11.46
C GLU A 220 -11.84 3.26 -10.52
N CYS A 221 -10.53 3.00 -10.40
CA CYS A 221 -9.65 3.76 -9.51
C CYS A 221 -9.55 5.25 -9.89
N ILE A 222 -9.58 5.59 -11.18
CA ILE A 222 -9.66 6.99 -11.66
C ILE A 222 -10.97 7.62 -11.19
N THR A 223 -12.08 6.89 -11.30
CA THR A 223 -13.39 7.35 -10.79
C THR A 223 -13.35 7.57 -9.28
N TYR A 224 -12.71 6.67 -8.52
CA TYR A 224 -12.54 6.79 -7.07
C TYR A 224 -11.70 8.02 -6.70
N CYS A 225 -10.61 8.27 -7.43
CA CYS A 225 -9.81 9.47 -7.23
C CYS A 225 -10.59 10.77 -7.54
N ASN A 226 -11.44 10.76 -8.58
CA ASN A 226 -12.33 11.88 -8.88
C ASN A 226 -13.32 12.14 -7.75
N ASN A 227 -13.94 11.08 -7.20
CA ASN A 227 -14.84 11.18 -6.05
C ASN A 227 -14.13 11.77 -4.82
N PHE A 228 -12.90 11.30 -4.56
CA PHE A 228 -12.06 11.84 -3.49
C PHE A 228 -11.74 13.33 -3.68
N GLN A 229 -11.25 13.73 -4.86
CA GLN A 229 -10.92 15.14 -5.13
C GLN A 229 -12.14 16.06 -5.04
N ALA A 230 -13.31 15.59 -5.51
CA ALA A 230 -14.56 16.31 -5.38
C ALA A 230 -14.96 16.51 -3.90
N ALA A 231 -14.87 15.46 -3.08
CA ALA A 231 -15.15 15.52 -1.64
C ALA A 231 -14.13 16.37 -0.87
N MET A 232 -12.86 16.32 -1.27
CA MET A 232 -11.81 17.19 -0.72
C MET A 232 -12.05 18.65 -1.06
N GLY A 233 -12.61 18.93 -2.24
CA GLY A 233 -12.64 20.28 -2.82
C GLY A 233 -11.24 20.74 -3.26
N SER A 234 -10.36 19.80 -3.61
CA SER A 234 -8.98 20.08 -4.00
C SER A 234 -8.53 19.16 -5.13
N SER A 235 -8.09 19.76 -6.23
CA SER A 235 -7.46 19.05 -7.35
C SER A 235 -5.96 18.81 -7.16
N THR A 236 -5.35 19.36 -6.09
CA THR A 236 -3.92 19.17 -5.78
C THR A 236 -3.66 17.95 -4.90
N MET A 237 -4.71 17.36 -4.33
CA MET A 237 -4.64 16.08 -3.61
C MET A 237 -4.81 14.96 -4.61
N THR A 238 -3.72 14.35 -5.04
CA THR A 238 -3.68 13.35 -6.11
C THR A 238 -3.77 11.93 -5.55
N CYS A 239 -3.86 10.93 -6.43
CA CYS A 239 -3.88 9.54 -6.02
C CYS A 239 -2.74 8.75 -6.65
N ILE A 240 -2.39 7.64 -6.01
CA ILE A 240 -1.62 6.55 -6.61
C ILE A 240 -2.46 5.30 -6.64
N ILE A 241 -2.21 4.45 -7.63
CA ILE A 241 -2.99 3.23 -7.83
C ILE A 241 -2.04 2.03 -7.76
N ASP A 242 -2.33 1.09 -6.86
CA ASP A 242 -1.72 -0.24 -6.94
C ASP A 242 -2.29 -0.98 -8.15
N THR A 243 -1.42 -1.29 -9.09
CA THR A 243 -1.70 -1.96 -10.36
C THR A 243 -1.07 -3.35 -10.42
N SER A 244 -0.50 -3.83 -9.31
CA SER A 244 0.20 -5.11 -9.22
C SER A 244 -0.59 -6.30 -9.78
N ARG A 245 -1.92 -6.26 -9.67
CA ARG A 245 -2.82 -7.38 -10.02
C ARG A 245 -4.14 -6.95 -10.66
N ASN A 246 -4.23 -5.73 -11.20
CA ASN A 246 -5.52 -5.16 -11.59
C ASN A 246 -5.86 -5.15 -13.09
N TYR A 247 -5.09 -5.87 -13.92
CA TYR A 247 -5.22 -5.78 -15.40
C TYR A 247 -6.65 -6.02 -15.90
N ASN A 248 -7.26 -7.12 -15.45
CA ASN A 248 -8.62 -7.50 -15.83
C ASN A 248 -9.69 -6.95 -14.89
N GLY A 249 -9.30 -6.16 -13.88
CA GLY A 249 -10.19 -5.82 -12.77
C GLY A 249 -10.58 -7.05 -11.93
N SER A 250 -11.65 -6.91 -11.14
CA SER A 250 -12.34 -8.03 -10.49
C SER A 250 -13.85 -7.83 -10.57
N PRO A 251 -14.61 -8.87 -10.97
CA PRO A 251 -16.07 -8.78 -11.10
C PRO A 251 -16.80 -8.86 -9.75
N THR A 252 -16.11 -9.19 -8.66
CA THR A 252 -16.66 -9.30 -7.30
C THR A 252 -15.99 -8.29 -6.38
N SER A 253 -16.32 -8.28 -5.09
CA SER A 253 -15.55 -7.55 -4.06
C SER A 253 -14.51 -8.44 -3.36
N ASP A 254 -14.24 -9.64 -3.88
CA ASP A 254 -13.26 -10.54 -3.29
C ASP A 254 -11.86 -9.92 -3.37
N TRP A 255 -11.12 -10.06 -2.29
CA TRP A 255 -9.74 -9.57 -2.14
C TRP A 255 -8.72 -10.71 -2.04
N CYS A 256 -9.17 -11.96 -1.87
CA CYS A 256 -8.31 -13.11 -1.63
C CYS A 256 -8.07 -13.87 -2.94
N ASN A 257 -6.84 -13.83 -3.46
CA ASN A 257 -6.36 -14.58 -4.64
C ASN A 257 -7.36 -14.64 -5.81
N VAL A 258 -7.80 -13.49 -6.32
CA VAL A 258 -8.84 -13.43 -7.38
C VAL A 258 -8.36 -14.11 -8.65
N LYS A 259 -9.09 -15.14 -9.09
CA LYS A 259 -8.72 -16.04 -10.18
C LYS A 259 -8.57 -15.36 -11.55
N THR A 260 -9.42 -14.38 -11.83
CA THR A 260 -9.47 -13.69 -13.13
C THR A 260 -8.52 -12.50 -13.23
N ALA A 261 -7.83 -12.18 -12.13
CA ALA A 261 -6.91 -11.05 -12.08
C ALA A 261 -5.71 -11.27 -13.01
N GLY A 262 -5.05 -10.17 -13.39
CA GLY A 262 -3.83 -10.17 -14.19
C GLY A 262 -2.85 -9.12 -13.69
N ILE A 263 -1.54 -9.34 -13.87
CA ILE A 263 -0.52 -8.32 -13.55
C ILE A 263 -0.83 -7.07 -14.37
N GLY A 264 -1.07 -5.94 -13.70
CA GLY A 264 -1.46 -4.69 -14.36
C GLY A 264 -0.28 -3.94 -14.97
N LYS A 265 -0.52 -2.66 -15.30
CA LYS A 265 0.50 -1.79 -15.90
C LYS A 265 1.73 -1.70 -14.98
N PRO A 266 2.96 -1.65 -15.52
CA PRO A 266 4.14 -1.51 -14.69
C PRO A 266 4.19 -0.15 -13.95
N PRO A 267 4.92 -0.08 -12.83
CA PRO A 267 5.12 1.15 -12.08
C PRO A 267 5.66 2.29 -12.94
N THR A 268 5.05 3.46 -12.88
CA THR A 268 5.45 4.65 -13.65
C THR A 268 4.81 5.93 -13.10
N SER A 269 5.52 7.05 -13.22
CA SER A 269 4.98 8.41 -13.05
C SER A 269 4.30 8.96 -14.31
N GLU A 270 4.53 8.33 -15.47
CA GLU A 270 3.95 8.73 -16.75
C GLU A 270 2.58 8.05 -16.96
N THR A 271 1.64 8.29 -16.04
CA THR A 271 0.31 7.66 -16.08
C THR A 271 -0.56 8.17 -17.23
N GLY A 272 -0.28 9.39 -17.72
CA GLY A 272 -1.11 10.11 -18.67
C GLY A 272 -2.43 10.62 -18.10
N ILE A 273 -2.63 10.54 -16.78
CA ILE A 273 -3.88 10.89 -16.09
C ILE A 273 -3.59 11.96 -15.05
N SER A 274 -4.21 13.13 -15.18
CA SER A 274 -3.79 14.35 -14.46
C SER A 274 -3.92 14.29 -12.93
N ASN A 275 -4.76 13.42 -12.39
CA ASN A 275 -4.94 13.25 -10.94
C ASN A 275 -4.35 11.95 -10.39
N ILE A 276 -3.67 11.16 -11.23
CA ILE A 276 -2.98 9.95 -10.81
C ILE A 276 -1.48 10.16 -11.00
N ASP A 277 -0.75 10.28 -9.90
CA ASP A 277 0.69 10.57 -9.97
C ASP A 277 1.49 9.33 -10.37
N TYR A 278 1.11 8.16 -9.87
CA TYR A 278 1.83 6.92 -10.13
C TYR A 278 0.89 5.73 -10.30
N PHE A 279 1.21 4.88 -11.28
CA PHE A 279 0.93 3.45 -11.15
C PHE A 279 2.05 2.82 -10.33
N MET A 280 1.70 1.94 -9.40
CA MET A 280 2.66 1.27 -8.52
C MET A 280 2.34 -0.21 -8.41
N TRP A 281 3.32 -1.04 -8.05
CA TRP A 281 3.08 -2.42 -7.62
C TRP A 281 3.34 -2.49 -6.12
N VAL A 282 2.28 -2.34 -5.33
CA VAL A 282 2.39 -2.29 -3.87
C VAL A 282 2.42 -3.71 -3.31
N LYS A 283 1.44 -4.55 -3.67
CA LYS A 283 1.52 -5.99 -3.42
C LYS A 283 2.51 -6.64 -4.40
N PRO A 284 3.49 -7.45 -3.95
CA PRO A 284 4.33 -8.21 -4.87
C PRO A 284 3.49 -9.18 -5.71
N PRO A 285 3.49 -9.07 -7.05
CA PRO A 285 2.75 -9.99 -7.90
C PRO A 285 3.16 -11.45 -7.66
N GLY A 286 2.19 -12.33 -7.39
CA GLY A 286 2.45 -13.75 -7.13
C GLY A 286 2.65 -14.13 -5.67
N GLU A 287 2.74 -13.18 -4.73
CA GLU A 287 2.60 -13.53 -3.32
C GLU A 287 1.13 -13.73 -2.95
N SER A 288 0.83 -14.82 -2.23
CA SER A 288 -0.53 -15.16 -1.80
C SER A 288 -1.14 -14.07 -0.90
N ASP A 289 -2.46 -13.91 -0.95
CA ASP A 289 -3.24 -13.17 0.04
C ASP A 289 -3.58 -14.02 1.28
N GLY A 290 -3.36 -15.34 1.19
CA GLY A 290 -3.68 -16.31 2.23
C GLY A 290 -4.23 -17.61 1.66
N ILE A 291 -4.59 -18.54 2.53
CA ILE A 291 -5.09 -19.87 2.13
C ILE A 291 -6.48 -19.76 1.48
N CYS A 292 -7.29 -18.78 1.88
CA CYS A 292 -8.61 -18.47 1.28
C CYS A 292 -9.62 -19.64 1.26
N THR A 293 -9.64 -20.52 2.28
CA THR A 293 -10.49 -21.73 2.30
C THR A 293 -11.86 -21.57 2.97
N ASN A 294 -12.16 -20.42 3.57
CA ASN A 294 -13.43 -20.23 4.27
C ASN A 294 -14.59 -19.90 3.29
N THR A 295 -15.82 -20.00 3.77
CA THR A 295 -17.03 -19.76 2.96
C THR A 295 -17.30 -18.29 2.64
N MET A 296 -16.46 -17.35 3.10
CA MET A 296 -16.62 -15.93 2.79
C MET A 296 -16.13 -15.57 1.39
N TYR A 297 -15.36 -16.45 0.75
CA TYR A 297 -14.83 -16.22 -0.60
C TYR A 297 -15.69 -16.92 -1.65
N SER A 298 -15.96 -16.21 -2.74
CA SER A 298 -16.73 -16.79 -3.84
C SER A 298 -15.89 -17.78 -4.65
N THR A 299 -16.51 -18.45 -5.62
CA THR A 299 -15.80 -19.29 -6.60
C THR A 299 -14.87 -18.50 -7.53
N ALA A 300 -14.84 -17.16 -7.39
CA ALA A 300 -13.87 -16.29 -8.05
C ALA A 300 -12.51 -16.23 -7.34
N SER A 301 -12.36 -16.80 -6.14
CA SER A 301 -11.08 -16.89 -5.42
C SER A 301 -10.40 -18.24 -5.60
N LEU A 302 -9.07 -18.22 -5.69
CA LEU A 302 -8.24 -19.42 -5.62
C LEU A 302 -7.90 -19.76 -4.16
N THR A 303 -7.87 -21.05 -3.86
CA THR A 303 -7.25 -21.55 -2.63
C THR A 303 -5.74 -21.34 -2.72
N GLY A 304 -5.20 -20.47 -1.89
CA GLY A 304 -3.78 -20.12 -1.92
C GLY A 304 -2.92 -20.86 -0.91
N VAL A 305 -1.73 -20.33 -0.71
CA VAL A 305 -0.78 -20.69 0.36
C VAL A 305 -0.77 -19.62 1.45
N GLN A 306 0.09 -19.74 2.46
CA GLN A 306 0.28 -18.73 3.50
C GLN A 306 0.47 -17.33 2.89
N ALA A 307 -0.14 -16.30 3.49
CA ALA A 307 -0.05 -14.96 2.94
C ALA A 307 1.41 -14.49 2.87
N GLY A 308 1.76 -13.80 1.78
CA GLY A 308 3.12 -13.34 1.50
C GLY A 308 4.11 -14.44 1.08
N ALA A 309 3.73 -15.72 1.13
CA ALA A 309 4.49 -16.76 0.46
C ALA A 309 4.27 -16.69 -1.05
N PHE A 310 5.30 -17.03 -1.82
CA PHE A 310 5.17 -17.13 -3.27
C PHE A 310 4.18 -18.24 -3.64
N TYR A 311 3.18 -17.90 -4.44
CA TYR A 311 2.10 -18.77 -4.87
C TYR A 311 2.20 -19.01 -6.37
N GLU A 312 2.78 -20.15 -6.75
CA GLU A 312 3.06 -20.52 -8.15
C GLU A 312 1.82 -20.44 -9.05
N GLU A 313 0.71 -21.09 -8.67
CA GLU A 313 -0.52 -21.11 -9.47
C GLU A 313 -1.10 -19.70 -9.60
N GLY A 314 -1.13 -18.92 -8.51
CA GLY A 314 -1.58 -17.54 -8.54
C GLY A 314 -0.71 -16.65 -9.41
N PHE A 315 0.62 -16.81 -9.34
CA PHE A 315 1.55 -16.07 -10.18
C PHE A 315 1.36 -16.40 -11.67
N LYS A 316 1.24 -17.69 -12.02
CA LYS A 316 0.99 -18.13 -13.40
C LYS A 316 -0.31 -17.53 -13.92
N ALA A 317 -1.38 -17.60 -13.14
CA ALA A 317 -2.66 -17.01 -13.49
C ALA A 317 -2.56 -15.49 -13.72
N LEU A 318 -1.89 -14.76 -12.82
CA LEU A 318 -1.69 -13.32 -12.95
C LEU A 318 -0.86 -12.97 -14.20
N TRP A 319 0.21 -13.72 -14.48
CA TRP A 319 1.09 -13.50 -15.62
C TRP A 319 0.36 -13.73 -16.95
N ASP A 320 -0.28 -14.90 -17.10
CA ASP A 320 -0.94 -15.33 -18.34
C ASP A 320 -2.12 -14.41 -18.71
N GLN A 321 -2.74 -13.78 -17.72
CA GLN A 321 -3.87 -12.87 -17.87
C GLN A 321 -3.47 -11.39 -17.83
N GLY A 322 -2.17 -11.08 -17.75
CA GLY A 322 -1.67 -9.74 -17.44
C GLY A 322 -1.15 -8.93 -18.63
N TYR A 323 -0.65 -7.74 -18.30
CA TYR A 323 -0.07 -6.74 -19.19
C TYR A 323 1.04 -7.30 -20.08
N PHE A 324 1.95 -8.12 -19.53
CA PHE A 324 3.08 -8.65 -20.30
C PHE A 324 2.64 -9.63 -21.38
N ALA A 325 1.71 -10.53 -21.04
CA ALA A 325 1.15 -11.46 -22.01
C ALA A 325 0.30 -10.74 -23.06
N SER A 326 -0.52 -9.78 -22.63
CA SER A 326 -1.53 -9.13 -23.48
C SER A 326 -0.98 -8.00 -24.35
N GLU A 327 -0.14 -7.12 -23.79
CA GLU A 327 0.32 -5.90 -24.47
C GLU A 327 1.77 -5.99 -24.95
N GLN A 328 2.63 -6.74 -24.25
CA GLN A 328 4.03 -6.92 -24.63
C GLN A 328 4.27 -8.19 -25.47
N SER A 329 3.21 -8.95 -25.76
CA SER A 329 3.26 -10.22 -26.52
C SER A 329 4.29 -11.21 -25.96
N MET A 330 4.54 -11.17 -24.64
CA MET A 330 5.39 -12.15 -23.97
C MET A 330 4.63 -13.47 -23.85
N ALA A 331 5.31 -14.58 -24.07
CA ALA A 331 4.66 -15.88 -23.95
C ALA A 331 4.06 -16.06 -22.55
N GLY A 332 2.81 -16.55 -22.50
CA GLY A 332 2.26 -17.08 -21.25
C GLY A 332 3.15 -18.23 -20.75
N ASN A 333 3.23 -18.38 -19.43
CA ASN A 333 3.90 -19.52 -18.79
C ASN A 333 3.03 -20.79 -18.83
N SER A 334 1.92 -20.76 -19.58
CA SER A 334 1.20 -21.94 -20.05
C SER A 334 2.01 -22.74 -21.08
N THR A 335 3.10 -23.34 -20.63
CA THR A 335 3.63 -24.56 -21.25
C THR A 335 3.31 -25.75 -20.35
N ASP A 336 2.02 -25.98 -20.10
CA ASP A 336 1.58 -27.35 -19.94
C ASP A 336 1.45 -27.91 -21.36
N ASN A 337 2.43 -28.72 -21.74
CA ASN A 337 2.49 -29.39 -23.02
C ASN A 337 1.43 -30.52 -23.05
N ALA A 338 0.15 -30.15 -23.01
CA ALA A 338 -0.95 -31.04 -23.35
C ALA A 338 -1.05 -31.05 -24.88
N ASN A 339 -0.35 -32.02 -25.44
CA ASN A 339 -0.35 -32.44 -26.83
C ASN A 339 -1.74 -32.28 -27.50
N GLN A 340 -1.99 -31.15 -28.17
CA GLN A 340 -3.04 -31.09 -29.19
C GLN A 340 -2.49 -31.74 -30.46
N SER A 341 -2.68 -33.05 -30.56
CA SER A 341 -2.72 -33.73 -31.84
C SER A 341 -4.02 -34.52 -31.92
N SER A 342 -4.96 -33.99 -32.68
CA SER A 342 -6.15 -34.68 -33.13
C SER A 342 -5.78 -35.67 -34.25
N SER A 343 -5.96 -36.98 -34.02
CA SER A 343 -6.74 -37.88 -34.90
C SER A 343 -6.65 -39.36 -34.48
N GLN A 344 -7.85 -39.90 -34.21
CA GLN A 344 -8.35 -41.28 -34.27
C GLN A 344 -7.38 -42.46 -34.52
N ALA A 345 -7.42 -43.45 -33.61
CA ALA A 345 -7.86 -44.82 -33.88
C ALA A 345 -7.97 -45.60 -32.55
N GLY A 346 -9.05 -46.37 -32.39
CA GLY A 346 -9.40 -47.06 -31.13
C GLY A 346 -8.69 -48.40 -30.91
N ALA A 347 -8.70 -48.84 -29.65
CA ALA A 347 -8.83 -50.22 -29.20
C ALA A 347 -8.97 -50.25 -27.68
N GLU A 348 -9.57 -51.33 -27.19
CA GLU A 348 -10.30 -51.48 -25.94
C GLU A 348 -9.52 -52.39 -24.95
N VAL A 349 -9.89 -52.29 -23.66
CA VAL A 349 -9.81 -53.28 -22.54
C VAL A 349 -8.53 -53.45 -21.67
N VAL A 350 -8.82 -53.56 -20.34
CA VAL A 350 -8.13 -54.18 -19.17
C VAL A 350 -6.99 -53.33 -18.55
N GLY A 351 -6.90 -52.99 -17.26
CA GLY A 351 -7.54 -53.43 -16.02
C GLY A 351 -6.46 -53.95 -15.05
N SER A 352 -6.10 -53.21 -13.97
CA SER A 352 -5.70 -53.74 -12.63
C SER A 352 -4.98 -52.70 -11.73
N ASP A 353 -5.51 -52.58 -10.51
CA ASP A 353 -4.90 -52.51 -9.18
C ASP A 353 -3.59 -51.75 -8.85
N LEU A 354 -3.76 -50.86 -7.88
CA LEU A 354 -3.00 -50.68 -6.62
C LEU A 354 -1.46 -50.82 -6.65
N ASN A 355 -0.75 -49.75 -6.28
CA ASN A 355 0.09 -49.84 -5.08
C ASN A 355 0.38 -48.49 -4.41
N GLN A 356 0.18 -48.51 -3.10
CA GLN A 356 0.59 -47.53 -2.11
C GLN A 356 2.11 -47.64 -1.91
N THR A 357 2.84 -46.53 -1.80
CA THR A 357 4.12 -46.54 -1.09
C THR A 357 4.40 -45.18 -0.47
N SER A 358 4.31 -45.14 0.85
CA SER A 358 4.75 -44.08 1.74
C SER A 358 6.21 -44.28 2.10
N ILE A 359 7.09 -43.30 1.84
CA ILE A 359 8.36 -43.03 2.53
C ILE A 359 8.63 -41.55 2.26
N GLY A 360 8.99 -40.66 3.17
CA GLY A 360 9.34 -40.70 4.57
C GLY A 360 9.79 -39.26 4.88
N GLN A 361 9.26 -38.68 5.96
CA GLN A 361 9.59 -37.31 6.35
C GLN A 361 11.07 -37.21 6.74
N ASN A 362 11.76 -36.21 6.19
CA ASN A 362 12.99 -35.71 6.79
C ASN A 362 12.83 -34.20 6.91
N SER A 363 12.63 -33.76 8.14
CA SER A 363 12.45 -32.39 8.57
C SER A 363 13.81 -31.74 8.81
N ASP A 364 14.20 -30.83 7.93
CA ASP A 364 15.16 -29.76 8.21
C ASP A 364 14.89 -28.64 7.21
N PHE A 365 13.99 -27.72 7.57
CA PHE A 365 13.75 -26.48 6.83
C PHE A 365 13.96 -25.30 7.78
N ALA A 366 15.04 -24.57 7.52
CA ALA A 366 15.28 -23.25 8.07
C ALA A 366 14.13 -22.31 7.69
N GLN A 367 13.67 -21.50 8.64
CA GLN A 367 12.65 -20.47 8.41
C GLN A 367 13.20 -19.41 7.45
N TYR A 368 12.55 -19.25 6.31
CA TYR A 368 12.85 -18.22 5.31
C TYR A 368 11.82 -17.09 5.45
N VAL A 369 12.31 -15.88 5.72
CA VAL A 369 11.46 -14.67 5.88
C VAL A 369 11.23 -14.03 4.51
N GLY A 370 10.02 -14.21 3.99
CA GLY A 370 9.49 -13.54 2.78
C GLY A 370 9.22 -12.05 3.01
N THR A 371 9.07 -11.25 1.95
CA THR A 371 8.61 -9.85 1.99
C THR A 371 7.09 -9.80 2.14
N VAL A 372 6.62 -10.15 3.34
CA VAL A 372 5.21 -10.40 3.62
C VAL A 372 4.40 -9.09 3.65
N ALA A 373 3.38 -8.96 2.79
CA ALA A 373 2.12 -8.33 3.21
C ALA A 373 1.47 -9.33 4.19
N PRO A 374 1.43 -9.03 5.49
CA PRO A 374 1.70 -10.11 6.43
C PRO A 374 0.40 -10.86 6.86
N VAL A 375 0.45 -12.18 7.11
CA VAL A 375 -0.53 -12.96 7.93
C VAL A 375 0.19 -14.05 8.73
N ASP A 376 -0.26 -14.28 9.96
CA ASP A 376 0.42 -15.05 11.01
C ASP A 376 0.44 -16.56 10.78
N ILE A 377 1.50 -17.19 11.30
CA ILE A 377 1.71 -18.64 11.38
C ILE A 377 1.32 -19.10 12.80
N ASP A 378 0.38 -20.05 12.87
CA ASP A 378 -0.05 -20.96 13.97
C ASP A 378 0.05 -20.54 15.45
N SER A 379 -1.06 -20.78 16.17
CA SER A 379 -1.04 -21.06 17.62
C SER A 379 -2.04 -22.17 17.96
N PRO A 380 -1.76 -23.07 18.92
CA PRO A 380 -2.35 -24.40 18.99
C PRO A 380 -3.66 -24.48 19.79
N ASP A 381 -4.40 -25.53 19.44
CA ASP A 381 -5.60 -26.10 20.04
C ASP A 381 -5.58 -26.08 21.58
N ASN A 382 -6.63 -25.55 22.21
CA ASN A 382 -6.92 -25.79 23.63
C ASN A 382 -8.32 -26.38 23.79
N THR A 383 -8.35 -27.71 23.85
CA THR A 383 -9.51 -28.52 24.19
C THR A 383 -9.90 -28.36 25.66
N THR A 384 -11.17 -28.07 25.93
CA THR A 384 -11.79 -28.41 27.22
C THR A 384 -13.08 -29.19 27.01
N THR A 385 -13.02 -30.43 27.47
CA THR A 385 -14.01 -31.51 27.47
C THR A 385 -15.14 -31.29 28.48
N THR A 386 -16.38 -31.72 28.14
CA THR A 386 -17.29 -32.67 28.85
C THR A 386 -18.78 -32.44 28.47
N PRO A 387 -19.71 -33.41 28.67
CA PRO A 387 -19.96 -34.61 27.84
C PRO A 387 -21.41 -34.69 27.29
N PRO A 388 -21.74 -35.62 26.37
CA PRO A 388 -23.08 -35.74 25.77
C PRO A 388 -23.94 -36.83 26.43
N LEU A 389 -25.26 -36.83 26.18
CA LEU A 389 -26.21 -37.97 26.11
C LEU A 389 -27.67 -37.44 26.03
N PRO A 390 -28.67 -38.19 25.51
CA PRO A 390 -28.69 -39.01 24.29
C PRO A 390 -29.90 -38.72 23.36
N ILE A 391 -29.77 -39.29 22.16
CA ILE A 391 -30.72 -39.40 21.05
C ILE A 391 -31.97 -40.23 21.40
N LEU A 392 -33.15 -39.81 20.94
CA LEU A 392 -34.20 -40.72 20.44
C LEU A 392 -34.98 -40.08 19.28
N THR A 393 -34.96 -40.74 18.13
CA THR A 393 -35.87 -40.55 16.99
C THR A 393 -37.23 -41.21 17.29
N PRO A 394 -38.29 -40.85 16.54
CA PRO A 394 -38.88 -41.91 15.72
C PRO A 394 -39.35 -41.46 14.32
N ASN A 395 -39.42 -42.48 13.46
CA ASN A 395 -39.82 -42.45 12.07
C ASN A 395 -41.35 -42.55 11.91
N ALA A 396 -41.82 -42.04 10.76
CA ALA A 396 -43.14 -42.04 10.12
C ALA A 396 -44.19 -43.11 10.48
N THR A 397 -45.49 -42.76 10.49
CA THR A 397 -46.45 -43.05 9.39
C THR A 397 -47.89 -42.55 9.66
N ASP A 398 -48.55 -42.17 8.56
CA ASP A 398 -49.99 -42.22 8.24
C ASP A 398 -51.02 -41.13 8.66
N VAL A 399 -51.83 -40.86 7.64
CA VAL A 399 -52.88 -39.85 7.33
C VAL A 399 -54.22 -40.64 7.20
N PRO A 400 -55.47 -40.12 6.97
CA PRO A 400 -56.08 -38.76 6.97
C PRO A 400 -57.44 -38.64 7.74
N SER A 401 -58.01 -37.41 7.74
CA SER A 401 -59.39 -37.09 7.30
C SER A 401 -60.33 -36.37 8.29
N ASN A 402 -60.86 -35.24 7.80
CA ASN A 402 -62.20 -34.66 8.02
C ASN A 402 -62.56 -34.10 9.41
N ALA A 403 -63.31 -33.00 9.56
CA ALA A 403 -63.95 -32.07 8.64
C ALA A 403 -64.50 -30.85 9.43
N THR A 404 -64.82 -29.80 8.67
CA THR A 404 -65.96 -28.84 8.80
C THR A 404 -65.98 -27.71 9.85
N ASP A 405 -66.19 -26.51 9.27
CA ASP A 405 -67.11 -25.42 9.65
C ASP A 405 -66.81 -24.49 10.84
N SER A 406 -66.54 -23.22 10.52
CA SER A 406 -67.48 -22.09 10.74
C SER A 406 -66.76 -20.73 10.84
N LYS A 407 -67.25 -19.78 10.05
CA LYS A 407 -66.95 -18.34 9.97
C LYS A 407 -67.52 -17.57 11.22
N PRO A 408 -67.47 -16.22 11.29
CA PRO A 408 -66.39 -15.29 11.69
C PRO A 408 -66.70 -14.50 13.00
N ALA A 409 -65.71 -13.79 13.55
CA ALA A 409 -65.95 -12.54 14.30
C ALA A 409 -64.70 -11.63 14.36
N THR A 410 -64.88 -10.40 13.84
CA THR A 410 -64.38 -9.09 14.32
C THR A 410 -62.92 -8.95 14.82
N SER A 411 -62.07 -8.23 14.08
CA SER A 411 -61.78 -6.78 14.22
C SER A 411 -60.92 -6.43 15.44
N LEU A 412 -59.68 -5.98 15.19
CA LEU A 412 -59.16 -4.67 15.63
C LEU A 412 -57.72 -4.48 15.08
N THR A 413 -57.62 -3.68 14.03
CA THR A 413 -56.40 -3.04 13.52
C THR A 413 -56.33 -1.62 14.07
N THR A 414 -55.17 -1.18 14.58
CA THR A 414 -54.80 0.25 14.56
C THR A 414 -53.27 0.43 14.47
N PRO A 415 -52.82 1.59 13.94
CA PRO A 415 -51.65 1.70 13.06
C PRO A 415 -50.65 2.81 13.57
N PRO A 416 -49.72 3.37 12.76
CA PRO A 416 -48.48 4.00 13.23
C PRO A 416 -48.58 5.49 13.57
N LEU A 417 -47.57 6.00 14.29
CA LEU A 417 -47.41 7.38 14.76
C LEU A 417 -46.90 8.35 13.66
N PRO A 418 -47.37 9.62 13.62
CA PRO A 418 -46.99 10.60 12.59
C PRO A 418 -46.05 11.73 13.05
N ILE A 419 -45.46 12.38 12.04
CA ILE A 419 -44.64 13.60 12.04
C ILE A 419 -45.53 14.85 12.05
N VAL A 420 -45.18 15.92 12.81
CA VAL A 420 -45.66 17.32 12.58
C VAL A 420 -44.64 18.40 13.05
N LYS A 421 -44.37 19.38 12.18
CA LYS A 421 -44.13 20.85 12.42
C LYS A 421 -45.25 21.60 11.63
N PRO A 422 -45.60 22.91 11.79
CA PRO A 422 -44.76 24.08 12.18
C PRO A 422 -45.46 25.27 12.95
N ASN A 423 -44.69 26.35 13.21
CA ASN A 423 -44.95 27.80 12.94
C ASN A 423 -44.86 28.87 14.08
N ALA A 424 -44.44 30.08 13.64
CA ALA A 424 -44.13 31.38 14.29
C ALA A 424 -45.27 32.00 15.14
N THR A 425 -45.14 33.06 15.97
CA THR A 425 -44.63 34.46 15.83
C THR A 425 -44.73 35.10 17.25
N ASP A 426 -43.86 35.97 17.79
CA ASP A 426 -43.89 37.45 17.68
C ASP A 426 -42.79 38.10 18.59
N ALA A 427 -42.22 39.22 18.13
CA ALA A 427 -41.45 40.24 18.89
C ALA A 427 -42.36 41.50 19.11
N PRO A 428 -41.99 42.69 19.67
CA PRO A 428 -40.67 43.34 19.92
C PRO A 428 -40.56 44.04 21.33
N SER A 429 -39.49 44.72 21.82
CA SER A 429 -38.75 45.90 21.30
C SER A 429 -37.74 46.46 22.35
N ASN A 430 -36.66 47.10 21.85
CA ASN A 430 -35.84 48.26 22.34
C ASN A 430 -35.01 48.22 23.65
N ALA A 431 -33.66 48.30 23.55
CA ALA A 431 -32.76 49.50 23.62
C ALA A 431 -32.02 49.52 25.00
N THR A 432 -30.75 49.91 25.21
CA THR A 432 -29.87 50.97 24.66
C THR A 432 -28.38 50.71 25.02
N ASN A 433 -27.49 51.28 24.18
CA ASN A 433 -26.06 51.64 24.33
C ASN A 433 -25.47 51.89 25.74
N SER A 434 -24.16 51.66 25.92
CA SER A 434 -23.12 52.74 26.01
C SER A 434 -21.71 52.20 26.31
N GLN A 435 -20.74 52.59 25.46
CA GLN A 435 -19.29 52.65 25.74
C GLN A 435 -18.96 53.95 26.51
N PRO A 436 -17.75 54.12 27.07
CA PRO A 436 -16.89 55.18 26.52
C PRO A 436 -15.37 54.88 26.44
N THR A 437 -14.71 55.81 25.76
CA THR A 437 -13.40 55.88 25.08
C THR A 437 -12.23 56.48 25.90
N THR A 438 -10.98 56.07 25.57
CA THR A 438 -9.67 56.81 25.39
C THR A 438 -9.14 57.76 26.49
N THR A 439 -7.86 57.93 26.87
CA THR A 439 -6.55 58.08 26.13
C THR A 439 -5.35 58.26 27.16
N PRO A 440 -4.08 58.65 26.83
CA PRO A 440 -2.85 57.85 27.06
C PRO A 440 -1.76 58.51 27.96
N LEU A 441 -0.65 57.81 28.30
CA LEU A 441 0.66 58.42 28.64
C LEU A 441 1.87 57.49 28.38
N THR A 442 2.95 58.07 27.86
CA THR A 442 4.37 57.60 27.73
C THR A 442 5.25 58.82 28.10
N PRO A 443 6.60 58.79 28.20
CA PRO A 443 7.62 57.72 28.38
C PRO A 443 8.74 58.07 29.44
N ILE A 444 9.88 57.36 29.36
CA ILE A 444 11.31 57.70 29.67
C ILE A 444 11.95 57.20 31.00
N LEU A 445 13.00 56.33 30.89
CA LEU A 445 14.42 56.50 31.33
C LEU A 445 15.10 55.20 31.85
N THR A 446 16.16 54.75 31.13
CA THR A 446 17.37 54.05 31.64
C THR A 446 18.37 55.10 32.18
N PRO A 447 19.36 54.85 33.08
CA PRO A 447 20.54 53.97 32.81
C PRO A 447 21.33 53.34 34.01
N ASN A 448 22.31 52.47 33.64
CA ASN A 448 23.62 52.10 34.25
C ASN A 448 23.70 51.32 35.60
N ALA A 449 24.38 50.15 35.62
CA ALA A 449 25.81 49.86 35.95
C ALA A 449 26.14 50.09 37.44
N THR A 450 26.79 49.24 38.25
CA THR A 450 28.01 48.40 38.18
C THR A 450 28.02 47.59 39.51
N ASP A 451 28.48 46.34 39.65
CA ASP A 451 29.86 45.97 40.00
C ASP A 451 30.02 44.43 40.09
N ALA A 452 31.16 43.94 39.58
CA ALA A 452 31.75 42.61 39.82
C ALA A 452 32.69 42.67 41.05
N PRO A 453 33.17 41.53 41.63
CA PRO A 453 34.37 40.80 41.12
C PRO A 453 34.27 39.26 41.35
N SER A 454 35.14 38.33 40.93
CA SER A 454 36.27 38.16 40.00
C SER A 454 36.74 36.68 40.11
N THR A 455 37.11 36.03 39.00
CA THR A 455 38.21 35.03 38.80
C THR A 455 38.07 34.44 37.38
N VAL A 456 38.79 34.93 36.34
CA VAL A 456 40.14 34.53 35.84
C VAL A 456 40.25 32.99 35.66
N THR A 457 40.42 32.40 34.47
CA THR A 457 41.60 32.50 33.59
C THR A 457 41.31 31.98 32.16
N ASN A 458 42.10 32.51 31.23
CA ASN A 458 42.10 32.43 29.78
C ASN A 458 42.90 31.21 29.23
N LEU A 459 42.59 30.70 28.02
CA LEU A 459 43.53 30.49 26.88
C LEU A 459 43.07 29.44 25.83
N GLN A 460 42.87 29.96 24.61
CA GLN A 460 43.18 29.48 23.25
C GLN A 460 43.59 28.00 22.97
N PRO A 461 43.08 27.37 21.88
CA PRO A 461 43.46 26.02 21.47
C PRO A 461 44.70 25.99 20.55
N THR A 462 45.60 25.04 20.84
CA THR A 462 46.78 24.67 20.03
C THR A 462 46.48 23.50 19.10
N ALA A 463 47.05 23.58 17.89
CA ALA A 463 47.12 22.49 16.92
C ALA A 463 48.10 21.39 17.39
N SER A 464 47.79 20.13 17.05
CA SER A 464 48.77 19.05 17.12
C SER A 464 48.63 18.12 15.92
N THR A 465 49.71 18.07 15.15
CA THR A 465 50.02 17.11 14.08
C THR A 465 50.53 15.80 14.68
N THR A 466 49.99 14.67 14.23
CA THR A 466 50.67 13.37 14.33
C THR A 466 50.56 12.63 13.00
N ALA A 467 51.72 12.27 12.46
CA ALA A 467 51.92 11.50 11.25
C ALA A 467 51.66 10.00 11.47
N ILE A 468 51.07 9.32 10.48
CA ILE A 468 51.18 7.86 10.31
C ILE A 468 51.43 7.55 8.83
N SER A 469 52.68 7.19 8.56
CA SER A 469 53.25 6.17 7.67
C SER A 469 52.47 5.65 6.46
N PHE A 470 53.09 5.84 5.28
CA PHE A 470 52.84 5.09 4.05
C PHE A 470 53.55 3.73 4.08
N THR A 471 52.84 2.66 3.71
CA THR A 471 53.44 1.43 3.17
C THR A 471 52.72 1.04 1.88
N ASN A 472 53.49 1.01 0.79
CA ASN A 472 53.11 0.43 -0.49
C ASN A 472 53.13 -1.10 -0.39
N ALA A 473 52.08 -1.76 -0.85
CA ALA A 473 52.15 -3.13 -1.34
C ALA A 473 51.28 -3.25 -2.59
N SER A 474 51.95 -3.37 -3.74
CA SER A 474 51.40 -3.80 -5.02
C SER A 474 51.23 -5.32 -5.07
N SER A 475 50.09 -5.83 -5.53
CA SER A 475 50.04 -6.94 -6.50
C SER A 475 48.61 -7.30 -6.92
N SER A 476 48.35 -7.08 -8.22
CA SER A 476 47.64 -7.95 -9.18
C SER A 476 46.44 -8.80 -8.74
N GLY A 477 45.28 -8.55 -9.36
CA GLY A 477 44.18 -9.52 -9.46
C GLY A 477 42.95 -8.91 -10.14
N ASN A 478 42.73 -9.27 -11.40
CA ASN A 478 41.79 -8.66 -12.35
C ASN A 478 40.36 -9.26 -12.27
N ALA A 479 39.38 -8.51 -12.81
CA ALA A 479 38.07 -8.94 -13.34
C ALA A 479 36.85 -9.04 -12.39
N ASN A 480 35.99 -8.00 -12.38
CA ASN A 480 34.64 -8.02 -12.99
C ASN A 480 33.85 -6.75 -12.63
N LEU A 481 34.22 -5.62 -13.24
CA LEU A 481 33.40 -4.41 -13.31
C LEU A 481 32.80 -4.34 -14.71
N ASN A 482 31.76 -5.13 -14.98
CA ASN A 482 31.05 -5.08 -16.26
C ASN A 482 29.62 -5.66 -16.18
N THR A 483 28.78 -5.11 -15.30
CA THR A 483 27.33 -5.41 -15.34
C THR A 483 26.41 -4.20 -15.10
N ALA A 484 26.92 -3.02 -14.71
CA ALA A 484 26.07 -1.86 -14.41
C ALA A 484 25.95 -0.82 -15.56
N CYS A 485 26.49 -1.10 -16.76
CA CYS A 485 26.53 -0.11 -17.85
C CYS A 485 25.90 -0.57 -19.17
N LYS A 486 24.87 -1.43 -19.12
CA LYS A 486 24.12 -1.89 -20.31
C LYS A 486 22.61 -1.60 -20.30
N ALA A 487 22.10 -0.79 -19.36
CA ALA A 487 20.72 -0.32 -19.39
C ALA A 487 20.53 1.03 -20.13
N LYS A 488 21.59 1.69 -20.62
CA LYS A 488 21.50 3.06 -21.18
C LYS A 488 21.44 3.15 -22.72
N MET A 489 21.16 2.06 -23.43
CA MET A 489 20.98 2.11 -24.89
C MET A 489 19.92 1.12 -25.38
N ARG A 490 18.64 1.39 -25.07
CA ARG A 490 17.48 0.97 -25.91
C ARG A 490 16.18 1.58 -25.37
N SER A 491 16.04 2.88 -25.50
CA SER A 491 14.71 3.55 -25.58
C SER A 491 14.85 4.88 -26.31
N ARG A 492 15.36 4.81 -27.55
CA ARG A 492 15.16 5.83 -28.58
C ARG A 492 14.84 5.10 -29.88
N LYS A 493 13.63 4.55 -29.91
CA LYS A 493 12.81 4.25 -31.08
C LYS A 493 11.62 3.44 -30.55
N LEU A 494 10.56 4.15 -30.20
CA LEU A 494 9.17 3.88 -30.52
C LEU A 494 8.41 5.19 -30.28
#